data_AF-A0A3B0YM71-F1
#
_entry.id   AF-A0A3B0YM71-F1
#
_cell.length_a   1.000
_cell.length_b   1.000
_cell.length_c   1.000
_cell.angle_alpha   90.00
_cell.angle_beta   90.00
_cell.angle_gamma   90.00
#
_symmetry.space_group_name_H-M   'P 1'
#
loop_
_entity.id
_entity.type
_entity.pdbx_description
1 polymer ?
#
loop_
_entity_poly.entity_id
_entity_poly.type
_entity_poly.pdbx_seq_one_letter_code
_entity_poly.pdbx_strand_id
1 'polypeptide(L)' 'MADSGNTPNDDEERIPAMQSLLDNPFLLLFIGVVMPAVFYLIWGIMEVVSIPIAQ' A
#
# COMPACT_ATOMS: atom_id res chain seq x y z
N MET A 1 -39.34 -31.88 22.99
CA MET A 1 -37.90 -31.53 23.03
C MET A 1 -37.45 -31.25 21.62
N ALA A 2 -37.33 -29.99 21.23
CA ALA A 2 -36.61 -29.60 20.02
C ALA A 2 -35.20 -29.16 20.46
N ASP A 3 -34.22 -29.73 19.78
CA ASP A 3 -32.80 -29.74 20.07
C ASP A 3 -32.13 -28.40 19.71
N SER A 4 -31.32 -27.94 20.67
CA SER A 4 -30.12 -27.11 20.58
C SER A 4 -30.04 -26.05 19.47
N GLY A 5 -30.18 -24.79 19.89
CA GLY A 5 -29.74 -23.63 19.15
C GLY A 5 -28.25 -23.75 18.83
N ASN A 6 -27.97 -23.91 17.54
CA ASN A 6 -26.66 -23.91 16.92
C ASN A 6 -25.89 -22.62 17.28
N THR A 7 -24.66 -22.78 17.76
CA THR A 7 -23.73 -21.73 18.18
C THR A 7 -23.40 -20.76 17.04
N PRO A 8 -23.18 -19.47 17.31
CA PRO A 8 -22.78 -18.51 16.28
C PRO A 8 -21.37 -18.91 15.83
N ASN A 9 -21.23 -19.26 14.55
CA ASN A 9 -19.92 -19.39 13.93
C ASN A 9 -19.37 -17.98 13.76
N ASP A 10 -18.43 -17.61 14.64
CA ASP A 10 -17.55 -16.46 14.49
C ASP A 10 -16.55 -16.72 13.34
N ASP A 11 -17.08 -16.95 12.14
CA ASP A 11 -16.32 -16.88 10.89
C ASP A 11 -16.09 -15.40 10.59
N GLU A 12 -15.21 -14.79 11.39
CA GLU A 12 -14.71 -13.45 11.15
C GLU A 12 -13.92 -13.51 9.83
N GLU A 13 -14.64 -13.27 8.73
CA GLU A 13 -14.13 -13.33 7.36
C GLU A 13 -12.83 -12.54 7.28
N ARG A 14 -11.71 -13.27 7.22
CA ARG A 14 -10.39 -12.69 7.26
C ARG A 14 -10.19 -11.90 5.98
N ILE A 15 -10.42 -10.59 6.05
CA ILE A 15 -10.34 -9.69 4.90
C ILE A 15 -8.96 -9.87 4.26
N PRO A 16 -8.87 -10.25 2.97
CA PRO A 16 -7.61 -10.45 2.30
C PRO A 16 -6.76 -9.17 2.36
N ALA A 17 -5.49 -9.27 2.76
CA ALA A 17 -4.63 -8.10 2.94
C ALA A 17 -4.47 -7.27 1.66
N MET A 18 -4.47 -7.92 0.50
CA MET A 18 -4.45 -7.24 -0.80
C MET A 18 -5.75 -6.46 -1.06
N GLN A 19 -6.89 -6.96 -0.60
CA GLN A 19 -8.18 -6.31 -0.77
C GLN A 19 -8.27 -5.07 0.13
N SER A 20 -7.87 -5.18 1.39
CA SER A 20 -7.77 -4.03 2.30
C SER A 20 -6.81 -2.94 1.80
N LEU A 21 -5.73 -3.31 1.09
CA LEU A 21 -4.83 -2.35 0.46
C LEU A 21 -5.50 -1.57 -0.67
N LEU A 22 -6.30 -2.26 -1.50
CA LEU A 22 -7.00 -1.69 -2.65
C LEU A 22 -8.29 -0.93 -2.28
N ASP A 23 -8.92 -1.30 -1.16
CA ASP A 23 -10.16 -0.68 -0.65
C ASP A 23 -9.90 0.68 0.01
N ASN A 24 -8.64 1.00 0.34
CA ASN A 24 -8.26 2.27 0.97
C ASN A 24 -7.82 3.30 -0.07
N PRO A 25 -8.69 4.24 -0.49
CA PRO A 25 -8.37 5.20 -1.55
C PRO A 25 -7.18 6.10 -1.23
N PHE A 26 -6.96 6.44 0.05
CA PHE A 26 -5.79 7.20 0.49
C PHE A 26 -4.48 6.42 0.36
N LEU A 27 -4.53 5.11 0.53
CA LEU A 27 -3.35 4.25 0.42
C LEU A 27 -2.98 4.07 -1.06
N LEU A 28 -3.98 3.91 -1.94
CA LEU A 28 -3.79 3.99 -3.39
C LEU A 28 -3.23 5.35 -3.83
N LEU A 29 -3.77 6.45 -3.31
CA LEU A 29 -3.29 7.81 -3.59
C LEU A 29 -1.83 7.94 -3.14
N PHE A 30 -1.53 7.52 -1.91
CA PHE A 30 -0.19 7.58 -1.35
C PHE A 30 0.81 6.85 -2.24
N ILE A 31 0.53 5.60 -2.61
CA ILE A 31 1.40 4.85 -3.53
C ILE A 31 1.49 5.56 -4.89
N GLY A 32 0.38 6.06 -5.42
CA GLY A 32 0.33 6.76 -6.71
C GLY A 32 1.17 8.04 -6.77
N VAL A 33 1.30 8.77 -5.65
CA VAL A 33 2.11 10.01 -5.58
C VAL A 33 3.54 9.73 -5.12
N VAL A 34 3.71 8.83 -4.15
CA VAL A 34 5.02 8.51 -3.57
C VAL A 34 5.89 7.75 -4.56
N MET A 35 5.34 6.82 -5.33
CA MET A 35 6.09 6.08 -6.34
C MET A 35 6.81 7.01 -7.33
N PRO A 36 6.13 7.91 -8.07
CA PRO A 36 6.82 8.83 -8.97
C PRO A 36 7.69 9.82 -8.20
N ALA A 37 7.27 10.32 -7.04
CA ALA A 37 8.07 11.27 -6.26
C ALA A 37 9.45 10.69 -5.88
N VAL A 38 9.48 9.47 -5.35
CA VAL A 38 10.74 8.78 -5.01
C VAL A 38 11.55 8.48 -6.27
N PHE A 39 10.90 8.08 -7.37
CA PHE A 39 11.57 7.85 -8.64
C PHE A 39 12.28 9.11 -9.15
N TYR A 40 11.58 10.24 -9.20
CA TYR A 40 12.13 11.53 -9.61
C TYR A 40 13.17 12.04 -8.64
N LEU A 41 13.02 11.80 -7.34
CA LEU A 41 14.02 12.16 -6.33
C LEU A 41 15.33 11.42 -6.59
N ILE A 42 15.29 10.09 -6.72
CA ILE A 42 16.48 9.28 -6.97
C ILE A 42 17.10 9.67 -8.30
N TRP A 43 16.29 9.81 -9.36
CA TRP A 43 16.80 10.22 -10.67
C TRP A 43 17.45 11.60 -10.61
N GLY A 44 16.81 12.58 -9.97
CA GLY A 44 17.36 13.93 -9.80
C GLY A 44 18.65 13.95 -8.98
N ILE A 45 18.77 13.11 -7.94
CA ILE A 45 20.02 12.98 -7.17
C ILE A 45 21.12 12.39 -8.05
N MET A 46 20.81 11.34 -8.82
CA MET A 46 21.77 10.75 -9.76
C MET A 46 22.24 11.78 -10.79
N GLU A 47 21.34 12.59 -11.33
CA GLU A 47 21.67 13.68 -12.25
C GLU A 47 22.65 14.66 -11.60
N VAL A 48 22.34 15.16 -10.39
CA VAL A 48 23.18 16.13 -9.68
C VAL A 48 24.57 15.58 -9.37
N VAL A 49 24.68 14.32 -8.91
CA VAL A 49 25.96 13.69 -8.61
C VAL A 49 26.80 13.46 -9.87
N SER A 50 26.16 13.29 -11.02
CA SER A 50 26.84 13.10 -12.31
C SER A 50 27.39 14.39 -12.92
N ILE A 51 26.97 15.56 -12.42
CA ILE A 51 27.47 16.85 -12.91
C ILE A 51 28.94 17.00 -12.50
N PRO A 52 29.87 17.09 -13.45
CA PRO A 52 31.27 17.34 -13.13
C PRO A 52 31.40 18.74 -12.56
N ILE A 53 31.94 18.82 -11.35
CA ILE A 53 32.38 20.07 -10.73
C ILE A 53 33.51 20.66 -11.58
N ALA A 54 33.19 21.73 -12.32
CA ALA A 54 34.18 22.47 -13.10
C ALA A 54 35.26 22.99 -12.14
N GLN A 55 36.50 22.61 -12.42
CA GLN A 55 37.68 23.09 -11.69
C GLN A 55 38.05 24.51 -12.12
#